data_AF-A0A7S1K5F4-F1
#
_entry.id   AF-A0A7S1K5F4-F1
#
_cell.length_a   1.000
_cell.length_b   1.000
_cell.length_c   1.000
_cell.angle_alpha   90.00
_cell.angle_beta   90.00
_cell.angle_gamma   90.00
#
_symmetry.space_group_name_H-M   'P 1'
#
loop_
_entity.id
_entity.type
_entity.pdbx_description
1 polymer ?
#
loop_
_entity_poly.entity_id
_entity_poly.type
_entity_poly.pdbx_seq_one_letter_code
_entity_poly.pdbx_strand_id
1 'polypeptide(L)'
;RGLSRAESGKTAPEESDQCMLLPLPVFLSAIAFADYSPSTCPSIMAPRNLALKVRRAGVAAVNGYYKAMAHCIPDGFRSVCEANKWETERTWSRLTDPDYLWFQHIDNGSYVYWNKGDGQWWMDGPDGYGVYVAKTGNPLPPVSGWGALDEAK
;
A
#
# COMPACT_ATOMS: atom_id res chain seq x y z
N ARG A 1 -6.43 -6.47 59.25
CA ARG A 1 -5.42 -7.57 59.12
C ARG A 1 -5.00 -7.61 57.65
N GLY A 2 -3.70 -7.63 57.37
CA GLY A 2 -3.09 -7.69 56.02
C GLY A 2 -2.63 -6.31 55.54
N LEU A 3 -1.42 -5.85 55.90
CA LEU A 3 -0.12 -6.03 55.23
C LEU A 3 -0.01 -5.25 53.90
N SER A 4 0.72 -4.12 53.91
CA SER A 4 2.12 -3.96 53.41
C SER A 4 2.12 -3.39 51.99
N ARG A 5 3.00 -2.48 51.54
CA ARG A 5 4.38 -2.20 51.89
C ARG A 5 4.76 -0.80 51.39
N ALA A 6 5.71 -0.18 52.09
CA ALA A 6 6.19 1.18 51.98
C ALA A 6 7.02 1.52 50.73
N GLU A 7 7.08 2.83 50.51
CA GLU A 7 8.05 3.64 49.77
C GLU A 7 9.51 3.17 49.87
N SER A 8 10.30 3.48 48.83
CA SER A 8 11.51 4.31 48.98
C SER A 8 12.15 4.58 47.61
N GLY A 9 12.46 5.85 47.33
CA GLY A 9 13.27 6.25 46.18
C GLY A 9 14.74 5.89 46.32
N LYS A 10 15.46 5.88 45.19
CA LYS A 10 16.93 5.96 45.19
C LYS A 10 17.47 6.59 43.91
N THR A 11 18.46 7.44 44.14
CA THR A 11 19.33 8.32 43.34
C THR A 11 20.23 7.66 42.28
N ALA A 12 20.43 8.38 41.14
CA ALA A 12 21.64 8.64 40.29
C ALA A 12 22.57 7.47 39.84
N PRO A 13 23.50 7.59 38.84
CA PRO A 13 24.17 8.81 38.36
C PRO A 13 24.41 8.95 36.83
N GLU A 14 24.99 10.10 36.49
CA GLU A 14 25.82 10.46 35.32
C GLU A 14 26.97 9.46 35.06
N GLU A 15 27.27 9.16 33.80
CA GLU A 15 28.62 8.72 33.40
C GLU A 15 28.97 9.30 32.03
N SER A 16 29.96 10.18 32.06
CA SER A 16 30.72 10.68 30.92
C SER A 16 31.81 9.67 30.63
N ASP A 17 32.00 9.25 29.37
CA ASP A 17 33.35 8.91 28.95
C ASP A 17 33.59 9.16 27.46
N GLN A 18 34.52 10.06 27.25
CA GLN A 18 35.07 10.52 26.00
C GLN A 18 36.33 9.70 25.75
N CYS A 19 36.26 8.70 24.86
CA CYS A 19 37.43 7.93 24.47
C CYS A 19 37.88 8.31 23.06
N MET A 20 39.14 8.75 23.00
CA MET A 20 39.80 9.32 21.85
C MET A 20 40.01 8.33 20.70
N LEU A 21 39.96 8.90 19.49
CA LEU A 21 40.66 8.54 18.25
C LEU A 21 41.67 7.39 18.33
N LEU A 22 41.50 6.38 17.47
CA LEU A 22 42.53 5.92 16.51
C LEU A 22 41.88 5.25 15.26
N PRO A 23 42.48 5.38 14.06
CA PRO A 23 41.90 4.89 12.80
C PRO A 23 42.53 3.57 12.34
N LEU A 24 41.75 2.53 12.05
CA LEU A 24 42.18 1.32 11.31
C LEU A 24 40.93 0.60 10.73
N PRO A 25 41.08 -0.32 9.76
CA PRO A 25 41.45 -0.10 8.37
C PRO A 25 40.27 -0.47 7.44
N VAL A 26 40.46 -0.15 6.16
CA VAL A 26 39.62 -0.55 5.02
C VAL A 26 39.29 -2.04 5.08
N PHE A 27 38.05 -2.37 5.43
CA PHE A 27 37.42 -3.60 4.98
C PHE A 27 36.29 -3.20 4.03
N LEU A 28 36.56 -3.35 2.73
CA LEU A 28 35.51 -3.61 1.74
C LEU A 28 34.81 -4.90 2.17
N SER A 29 33.81 -4.77 3.04
CA SER A 29 32.71 -5.72 3.04
C SER A 29 31.63 -5.05 2.22
N ALA A 30 31.51 -5.50 0.97
CA ALA A 30 30.32 -5.21 0.19
C ALA A 30 29.14 -5.74 1.01
N ILE A 31 28.44 -4.83 1.69
CA ILE A 31 27.13 -5.13 2.22
C ILE A 31 26.32 -5.42 0.96
N ALA A 32 26.10 -6.70 0.68
CA ALA A 32 25.05 -7.11 -0.22
C ALA A 32 23.79 -6.49 0.35
N PHE A 33 23.33 -5.39 -0.26
CA PHE A 33 21.95 -4.99 -0.14
C PHE A 33 21.18 -6.23 -0.57
N ALA A 34 20.57 -6.90 0.39
CA ALA A 34 19.58 -7.91 0.08
C ALA A 34 18.64 -7.24 -0.92
N ASP A 35 18.55 -7.80 -2.12
CA ASP A 35 17.51 -7.45 -3.08
C ASP A 35 16.19 -7.64 -2.34
N TYR A 36 15.67 -6.55 -1.78
CA TYR A 36 14.33 -6.50 -1.22
C TYR A 36 13.42 -6.60 -2.44
N SER A 37 13.09 -7.85 -2.79
CA SER A 37 12.12 -8.16 -3.83
C SER A 37 10.81 -7.47 -3.44
N PRO A 38 10.28 -6.58 -4.30
CA PRO A 38 9.07 -5.84 -3.99
C PRO A 38 7.94 -6.82 -3.71
N SER A 39 7.27 -6.56 -2.60
CA SER A 39 6.17 -7.29 -1.98
C SER A 39 5.27 -8.01 -2.99
N THR A 40 5.63 -9.23 -3.37
CA THR A 40 4.79 -10.01 -4.29
C THR A 40 3.59 -10.52 -3.51
N CYS A 41 2.45 -9.84 -3.65
CA CYS A 41 1.17 -10.28 -3.14
C CYS A 41 0.88 -11.72 -3.63
N PRO A 42 0.80 -12.73 -2.75
CA PRO A 42 0.42 -14.06 -3.20
C PRO A 42 -1.05 -14.03 -3.66
N SER A 43 -1.30 -14.30 -4.94
CA SER A 43 -2.67 -14.47 -5.49
C SER A 43 -3.45 -15.63 -4.86
N ILE A 44 -2.89 -16.35 -3.88
CA ILE A 44 -3.48 -17.55 -3.25
C ILE A 44 -4.67 -17.22 -2.34
N MET A 45 -4.75 -16.00 -1.79
CA MET A 45 -5.81 -15.62 -0.83
C MET A 45 -7.08 -15.02 -1.46
N ALA A 46 -7.05 -14.60 -2.73
CA ALA A 46 -8.23 -14.08 -3.41
C ALA A 46 -9.06 -15.22 -4.04
N PRO A 47 -10.40 -15.12 -4.06
CA PRO A 47 -11.25 -16.12 -4.70
C PRO A 47 -10.90 -16.22 -6.20
N ARG A 48 -10.49 -17.43 -6.62
CA ARG A 48 -9.97 -17.71 -7.97
C ARG A 48 -10.95 -17.42 -9.11
N ASN A 49 -12.22 -17.18 -8.81
CA ASN A 49 -13.30 -17.00 -9.78
C ASN A 49 -13.77 -15.55 -9.92
N LEU A 50 -13.30 -14.60 -9.10
CA LEU A 50 -13.71 -13.21 -9.23
C LEU A 50 -12.74 -12.47 -10.17
N ALA A 51 -13.17 -12.30 -11.41
CA ALA A 51 -12.43 -11.59 -12.45
C ALA A 51 -13.21 -10.38 -12.93
N LEU A 52 -12.52 -9.25 -13.09
CA LEU A 52 -13.05 -8.03 -13.68
C LEU A 52 -12.51 -7.91 -15.11
N LYS A 53 -13.37 -7.54 -16.07
CA LYS A 53 -12.95 -7.24 -17.44
C LYS A 53 -13.36 -5.81 -17.81
N VAL A 54 -12.38 -4.98 -18.12
CA VAL A 54 -12.59 -3.62 -18.61
C VAL A 54 -12.44 -3.62 -20.13
N ARG A 55 -13.37 -2.98 -20.83
CA ARG A 55 -13.37 -2.88 -22.30
C ARG A 55 -13.83 -1.51 -22.75
N ARG A 56 -13.22 -1.00 -23.82
CA ARG A 56 -13.60 0.27 -24.47
C ARG A 56 -13.48 1.47 -23.52
N ALA A 57 -12.60 1.41 -22.52
CA ALA A 57 -12.17 2.60 -21.79
C ALA A 57 -11.35 3.49 -22.74
N GLY A 58 -11.51 4.81 -22.61
CA GLY A 58 -10.77 5.80 -23.40
C GLY A 58 -9.27 5.77 -23.13
N VAL A 59 -8.86 5.41 -21.91
CA VAL A 59 -7.46 5.14 -21.58
C VAL A 59 -7.13 3.69 -21.87
N ALA A 60 -6.23 3.47 -22.83
CA ALA A 60 -5.90 2.12 -23.32
C ALA A 60 -5.35 1.21 -22.22
N ALA A 61 -4.52 1.75 -21.33
CA ALA A 61 -3.79 1.01 -20.31
C ALA A 61 -4.68 0.34 -19.26
N VAL A 62 -5.94 0.75 -19.10
CA VAL A 62 -6.88 0.13 -18.16
C VAL A 62 -7.80 -0.90 -18.83
N ASN A 63 -7.69 -1.11 -20.15
CA ASN A 63 -8.45 -2.14 -20.83
C ASN A 63 -7.77 -3.51 -20.67
N GLY A 64 -8.50 -4.49 -20.14
CA GLY A 64 -8.00 -5.85 -20.01
C GLY A 64 -8.71 -6.65 -18.94
N TYR A 65 -8.06 -7.73 -18.53
CA TYR A 65 -8.52 -8.61 -17.47
C TYR A 65 -7.81 -8.26 -16.17
N TYR A 66 -8.56 -8.32 -15.08
CA TYR A 66 -8.07 -8.07 -13.75
C TYR A 66 -8.38 -9.26 -12.84
N LYS A 67 -7.41 -9.59 -11.99
CA LYS A 67 -7.52 -10.60 -10.94
C LYS A 67 -7.86 -9.94 -9.60
N ALA A 68 -8.73 -10.56 -8.82
CA ALA A 68 -8.96 -10.13 -7.45
C ALA A 68 -7.69 -10.32 -6.59
N MET A 69 -7.48 -9.39 -5.67
CA MET A 69 -6.34 -9.31 -4.75
C MET A 69 -6.85 -9.04 -3.34
N ALA A 70 -6.11 -9.53 -2.34
CA ALA A 70 -6.49 -9.41 -0.94
C ALA A 70 -5.24 -9.17 -0.06
N HIS A 71 -5.41 -8.39 1.01
CA HIS A 71 -4.42 -8.19 2.08
C HIS A 71 -3.05 -7.63 1.66
N CYS A 72 -2.97 -6.99 0.51
CA CYS A 72 -1.77 -6.31 0.07
C CYS A 72 -2.10 -5.01 -0.67
N ILE A 73 -1.07 -4.19 -0.90
CA ILE A 73 -1.20 -2.83 -1.44
C ILE A 73 -0.71 -2.84 -2.90
N PRO A 74 -1.45 -2.22 -3.85
CA PRO A 74 -0.98 -2.10 -5.22
C PRO A 74 0.36 -1.35 -5.32
N ASP A 75 1.26 -1.82 -6.20
CA ASP A 75 2.59 -1.20 -6.38
C ASP A 75 2.50 0.25 -6.87
N GLY A 76 1.53 0.55 -7.77
CA GLY A 76 1.27 1.91 -8.23
C GLY A 76 0.84 2.83 -7.09
N PHE A 77 -0.06 2.35 -6.21
CA PHE A 77 -0.48 3.09 -5.02
C PHE A 77 0.69 3.39 -4.08
N ARG A 78 1.55 2.39 -3.83
CA ARG A 78 2.78 2.55 -3.04
C ARG A 78 3.69 3.60 -3.65
N SER A 79 3.91 3.54 -4.97
CA SER A 79 4.76 4.48 -5.70
C SER A 79 4.26 5.92 -5.57
N VAL A 80 2.96 6.15 -5.69
CA VAL A 80 2.35 7.48 -5.49
C VAL A 80 2.49 7.96 -4.04
N CYS A 81 2.29 7.08 -3.05
CA CYS A 81 2.50 7.43 -1.64
C CYS A 81 3.95 7.86 -1.38
N GLU A 82 4.92 7.08 -1.85
CA GLU A 82 6.34 7.38 -1.70
C GLU A 82 6.73 8.70 -2.38
N ALA A 83 6.25 8.94 -3.60
CA ALA A 83 6.47 10.19 -4.32
C ALA A 83 5.91 11.42 -3.57
N ASN A 84 4.77 11.26 -2.89
CA ASN A 84 4.13 12.32 -2.12
C ASN A 84 4.55 12.36 -0.64
N LYS A 85 5.48 11.49 -0.21
CA LYS A 85 5.91 11.34 1.19
C LYS A 85 4.75 11.02 2.15
N TRP A 86 3.79 10.23 1.68
CA TRP A 86 2.72 9.67 2.49
C TRP A 86 3.13 8.30 3.02
N GLU A 87 2.72 7.97 4.24
CA GLU A 87 2.95 6.65 4.82
C GLU A 87 1.96 5.66 4.15
N THR A 88 2.49 4.68 3.43
CA THR A 88 1.73 3.85 2.47
C THR A 88 0.66 3.00 3.16
N GLU A 89 1.02 2.29 4.22
CA GLU A 89 0.17 1.32 4.93
C GLU A 89 -0.98 2.00 5.67
N ARG A 90 -0.70 3.12 6.34
CA ARG A 90 -1.67 4.01 6.99
C ARG A 90 -2.57 4.69 5.98
N THR A 91 -2.04 5.11 4.83
CA THR A 91 -2.87 5.73 3.79
C THR A 91 -3.81 4.70 3.18
N TRP A 92 -3.31 3.51 2.83
CA TRP A 92 -4.13 2.42 2.32
C TRP A 92 -5.23 2.02 3.30
N SER A 93 -4.89 1.73 4.56
CA SER A 93 -5.88 1.35 5.60
C SER A 93 -6.92 2.43 5.90
N ARG A 94 -6.61 3.71 5.64
CA ARG A 94 -7.58 4.81 5.71
C ARG A 94 -8.54 4.81 4.53
N LEU A 95 -8.09 4.45 3.33
CA LEU A 95 -8.89 4.52 2.11
C LEU A 95 -9.62 3.22 1.80
N THR A 96 -9.13 2.08 2.26
CA THR A 96 -9.69 0.77 1.91
C THR A 96 -10.13 0.01 3.15
N ASP A 97 -10.90 -1.05 2.92
CA ASP A 97 -11.33 -1.97 3.96
C ASP A 97 -10.71 -3.34 3.67
N PRO A 98 -10.08 -4.01 4.66
CA PRO A 98 -9.45 -5.32 4.44
C PRO A 98 -10.44 -6.41 4.03
N ASP A 99 -11.74 -6.23 4.27
CA ASP A 99 -12.79 -7.18 3.86
C ASP A 99 -13.19 -7.00 2.38
N TYR A 100 -12.75 -5.91 1.73
CA TYR A 100 -13.07 -5.59 0.35
C TYR A 100 -11.89 -5.95 -0.56
N LEU A 101 -12.19 -6.73 -1.60
CA LEU A 101 -11.21 -7.05 -2.62
C LEU A 101 -10.92 -5.82 -3.50
N TRP A 102 -9.68 -5.71 -3.92
CA TRP A 102 -9.29 -4.86 -5.04
C TRP A 102 -8.85 -5.73 -6.21
N PHE A 103 -8.69 -5.16 -7.39
CA PHE A 103 -8.42 -5.90 -8.62
C PHE A 103 -7.17 -5.39 -9.30
N GLN A 104 -6.22 -6.27 -9.61
CA GLN A 104 -4.99 -5.93 -10.32
C GLN A 104 -5.09 -6.34 -11.78
N HIS A 105 -4.67 -5.47 -12.70
CA HIS A 105 -4.56 -5.80 -14.11
C HIS A 105 -3.55 -6.94 -14.31
N ILE A 106 -3.85 -7.88 -15.21
CA ILE A 106 -2.99 -9.06 -15.42
C ILE A 106 -1.70 -8.71 -16.17
N ASP A 107 -1.78 -7.78 -17.13
CA ASP A 107 -0.65 -7.44 -18.01
C ASP A 107 0.13 -6.18 -17.62
N ASN A 108 -0.30 -5.41 -16.61
CA ASN A 108 0.34 -4.15 -16.22
C ASN A 108 0.03 -3.74 -14.76
N GLY A 109 0.47 -2.53 -14.37
CA GLY A 109 0.33 -1.99 -13.01
C GLY A 109 -1.03 -1.37 -12.67
N SER A 110 -1.99 -1.31 -13.59
CA SER A 110 -3.32 -0.72 -13.32
C SER A 110 -4.08 -1.51 -12.26
N TYR A 111 -4.93 -0.83 -11.50
CA TYR A 111 -5.74 -1.49 -10.46
C TYR A 111 -7.08 -0.81 -10.23
N VAL A 112 -8.03 -1.54 -9.63
CA VAL A 112 -9.36 -1.07 -9.29
C VAL A 112 -9.64 -1.35 -7.83
N TYR A 113 -10.06 -0.35 -7.06
CA TYR A 113 -10.30 -0.50 -5.63
C TYR A 113 -11.48 0.34 -5.13
N TRP A 114 -12.08 -0.09 -4.03
CA TRP A 114 -13.12 0.68 -3.34
C TRP A 114 -12.47 1.65 -2.36
N ASN A 115 -12.74 2.93 -2.53
CA ASN A 115 -12.33 3.96 -1.60
C ASN A 115 -13.48 4.26 -0.63
N LYS A 116 -13.34 3.83 0.63
CA LYS A 116 -14.35 4.06 1.67
C LYS A 116 -14.41 5.53 2.12
N GLY A 117 -13.39 6.33 1.82
CA GLY A 117 -13.32 7.74 2.21
C GLY A 117 -14.28 8.61 1.42
N ASP A 118 -14.47 8.32 0.14
CA ASP A 118 -15.39 9.06 -0.75
C ASP A 118 -16.60 8.22 -1.21
N GLY A 119 -16.60 6.91 -0.92
CA GLY A 119 -17.66 6.00 -1.29
C GLY A 119 -17.72 5.77 -2.80
N GLN A 120 -16.55 5.62 -3.43
CA GLN A 120 -16.44 5.43 -4.87
C GLN A 120 -15.46 4.30 -5.21
N TRP A 121 -15.73 3.62 -6.33
CA TRP A 121 -14.74 2.78 -6.98
C TRP A 121 -13.78 3.66 -7.78
N TRP A 122 -12.50 3.38 -7.64
CA TRP A 122 -11.41 4.02 -8.37
C TRP A 122 -10.79 3.02 -9.33
N MET A 123 -10.41 3.49 -10.50
CA MET A 123 -9.61 2.76 -11.48
C MET A 123 -8.39 3.60 -11.79
N ASP A 124 -7.23 3.10 -11.38
CA ASP A 124 -5.95 3.78 -11.48
C ASP A 124 -5.12 3.16 -12.59
N GLY A 125 -4.35 4.00 -13.27
CA GLY A 125 -3.43 3.60 -14.32
C GLY A 125 -2.18 2.89 -13.79
N PRO A 126 -1.29 2.42 -14.67
CA PRO A 126 -0.05 1.74 -14.27
C PRO A 126 0.91 2.62 -13.46
N ASP A 127 0.76 3.93 -13.56
CA ASP A 127 1.51 4.95 -12.81
C ASP A 127 0.95 5.21 -11.40
N GLY A 128 -0.18 4.60 -11.05
CA GLY A 128 -0.86 4.76 -9.77
C GLY A 128 -1.77 5.99 -9.69
N TYR A 129 -1.94 6.74 -10.77
CA TYR A 129 -2.86 7.88 -10.79
C TYR A 129 -4.27 7.46 -11.21
N GLY A 130 -5.26 8.10 -10.62
CA GLY A 130 -6.67 7.84 -10.90
C GLY A 130 -7.06 8.22 -12.33
N VAL A 131 -7.75 7.31 -13.00
CA VAL A 131 -8.23 7.50 -14.39
C VAL A 131 -9.76 7.60 -14.43
N TYR A 132 -10.45 6.72 -13.71
CA TYR A 132 -11.91 6.71 -13.63
C TYR A 132 -12.40 6.55 -12.20
N VAL A 133 -13.57 7.14 -11.92
CA VAL A 133 -14.30 6.92 -10.68
C VAL A 133 -15.75 6.53 -10.95
N ALA A 134 -16.33 5.70 -10.09
CA ALA A 134 -17.74 5.33 -10.15
C ALA A 134 -18.36 5.25 -8.76
N LYS A 135 -19.40 6.05 -8.52
CA LYS A 135 -20.12 6.07 -7.24
C LYS A 135 -21.15 4.96 -7.16
N THR A 136 -21.13 4.18 -6.07
CA THR A 136 -22.05 3.05 -5.87
C THR A 136 -22.22 2.80 -4.36
N GLY A 137 -23.25 2.03 -3.96
CA GLY A 137 -23.39 1.56 -2.58
C GLY A 137 -22.95 0.10 -2.36
N ASN A 138 -22.25 -0.49 -3.34
CA ASN A 138 -21.96 -1.93 -3.41
C ASN A 138 -20.45 -2.22 -3.26
N PRO A 139 -20.08 -3.26 -2.47
CA PRO A 139 -18.71 -3.80 -2.37
C PRO A 139 -18.14 -4.43 -3.65
N LEU A 140 -18.83 -4.36 -4.78
CA LEU A 140 -18.37 -4.83 -6.08
C LEU A 140 -18.29 -3.67 -7.10
N PRO A 141 -17.28 -3.67 -7.99
CA PRO A 141 -17.18 -2.66 -9.03
C PRO A 141 -18.44 -2.62 -9.91
N PRO A 142 -18.96 -1.44 -10.26
CA PRO A 142 -20.15 -1.33 -11.08
C PRO A 142 -19.83 -1.61 -12.56
N VAL A 143 -20.80 -2.15 -13.28
CA VAL A 143 -20.66 -2.44 -14.72
C VAL A 143 -20.68 -1.16 -15.57
N SER A 144 -21.23 -0.06 -15.06
CA SER A 144 -21.36 1.22 -15.75
C SER A 144 -21.36 2.39 -14.75
N GLY A 145 -21.34 3.64 -15.25
CA GLY A 145 -21.33 4.84 -14.40
C GLY A 145 -19.92 5.36 -14.07
N TRP A 146 -18.91 4.89 -14.79
CA TRP A 146 -17.52 5.38 -14.69
C TRP A 146 -17.38 6.74 -15.34
N GLY A 147 -17.01 7.75 -14.55
CA GLY A 147 -16.62 9.09 -15.02
C GLY A 147 -15.11 9.19 -15.14
N ALA A 148 -14.63 9.74 -16.27
CA ALA A 148 -13.21 10.03 -16.44
C ALA A 148 -12.81 11.19 -15.52
N LEU A 149 -11.61 11.10 -14.94
CA LEU A 149 -10.99 12.23 -14.26
C LEU A 149 -10.26 13.09 -15.29
N ASP A 150 -10.35 14.42 -15.15
CA ASP A 150 -9.81 15.39 -16.11
C ASP A 150 -8.27 15.29 -16.26
N GLU A 151 -7.59 14.71 -15.28
CA GLU A 151 -6.14 14.52 -15.25
C GLU A 151 -5.67 13.16 -15.80
N ALA A 152 -6.61 12.32 -16.27
CA ALA A 152 -6.29 11.05 -16.93
C ALA A 152 -5.49 11.32 -18.22
N LYS A 153 -4.17 11.10 -18.17
CA LYS A 153 -3.26 11.26 -19.32
C LYS A 153 -3.17 10.02 -20.20
#